data_AF-A0A316TU90-F1
#
_entry.id   AF-A0A316TU90-F1
#
_cell.length_a   1.000
_cell.length_b   1.000
_cell.length_c   1.000
_cell.angle_alpha   90.00
_cell.angle_beta   90.00
_cell.angle_gamma   90.00
#
_symmetry.space_group_name_H-M   'P 1'
#
loop_
_entity.id
_entity.type
_entity.pdbx_description
1 polymer ?
#
loop_
_entity_poly.entity_id
_entity_poly.type
_entity_poly.pdbx_seq_one_letter_code
_entity_poly.pdbx_strand_id
1 'polypeptide(L)'
;MNNLKRSLNAYLNFTLCAGLCLILISCSGNSTGYSDTDPGDTDSVFQDASITLDNVGSNAYVVTAIEGDGASAMLNQNNSPIDLEIGKRFTFVNNGGAASHPLDFRNSEGEKLLGQSGADGRFDDDADVDAELNGNNITFTLTAELAEAFGLYICSFHPGMTASIRAVE
;
A
#
# COMPACT_ATOMS: atom_id res chain seq x y z
N MET A 1 22.33 -59.38 -11.65
CA MET A 1 22.99 -59.63 -12.95
C MET A 1 23.15 -58.31 -13.68
N ASN A 2 24.41 -57.95 -13.96
CA ASN A 2 24.94 -57.11 -15.03
C ASN A 2 24.49 -55.64 -15.13
N ASN A 3 25.36 -54.69 -14.76
CA ASN A 3 26.52 -54.15 -15.50
C ASN A 3 26.09 -53.05 -16.51
N LEU A 4 26.41 -51.78 -16.27
CA LEU A 4 27.66 -51.07 -16.64
C LEU A 4 27.66 -50.54 -18.10
N LYS A 5 27.68 -49.22 -18.26
CA LYS A 5 28.37 -48.48 -19.35
C LYS A 5 28.89 -47.16 -18.74
N ARG A 6 30.18 -47.05 -18.38
CA ARG A 6 31.34 -46.56 -19.19
C ARG A 6 31.03 -45.23 -19.90
N SER A 7 31.42 -44.08 -19.35
CA SER A 7 32.73 -43.39 -19.39
C SER A 7 33.09 -42.78 -20.75
N LEU A 8 33.36 -41.46 -20.80
CA LEU A 8 34.51 -40.90 -21.56
C LEU A 8 34.77 -39.40 -21.26
N ASN A 9 35.99 -39.11 -20.77
CA ASN A 9 36.94 -38.00 -21.05
C ASN A 9 36.43 -36.52 -21.08
N ALA A 10 37.14 -35.50 -20.59
CA ALA A 10 38.58 -35.22 -20.65
C ALA A 10 38.99 -34.03 -19.73
N TYR A 11 40.17 -34.14 -19.11
CA TYR A 11 41.30 -33.17 -19.03
C TYR A 11 40.98 -31.65 -19.01
N LEU A 12 41.31 -30.90 -17.95
CA LEU A 12 42.65 -30.36 -17.58
C LEU A 12 42.68 -28.84 -17.85
N ASN A 13 42.85 -28.01 -16.82
CA ASN A 13 44.01 -27.12 -16.65
C ASN A 13 43.84 -26.15 -15.48
N PHE A 14 44.92 -26.10 -14.72
CA PHE A 14 45.19 -25.25 -13.56
C PHE A 14 45.88 -23.99 -14.09
N THR A 15 45.30 -22.80 -13.88
CA THR A 15 46.04 -21.55 -14.10
C THR A 15 45.76 -20.57 -12.96
N LEU A 16 46.69 -20.57 -12.02
CA LEU A 16 46.95 -19.49 -11.09
C LEU A 16 47.62 -18.35 -11.88
N CYS A 17 47.07 -17.14 -11.87
CA CYS A 17 47.82 -15.96 -12.27
C CYS A 17 47.49 -14.79 -11.34
N ALA A 18 48.40 -14.58 -10.39
CA ALA A 18 48.46 -13.38 -9.57
C ALA A 18 48.87 -12.19 -10.47
N GLY A 19 48.10 -11.11 -10.42
CA GLY A 19 48.38 -9.89 -11.16
C GLY A 19 48.07 -8.66 -10.32
N LEU A 20 49.01 -8.33 -9.43
CA LEU A 20 49.10 -7.04 -8.75
C LEU A 20 49.41 -5.96 -9.81
N CYS A 21 48.50 -5.03 -10.05
CA CYS A 21 48.76 -3.84 -10.85
C CYS A 21 48.32 -2.61 -10.05
N LEU A 22 49.30 -1.89 -9.52
CA LEU A 22 49.12 -0.59 -8.88
C LEU A 22 49.29 0.48 -9.96
N ILE A 23 48.22 1.18 -10.32
CA ILE A 23 48.31 2.41 -11.12
C ILE A 23 47.48 3.50 -10.41
N LEU A 24 48.19 4.53 -9.96
CA LEU A 24 47.65 5.76 -9.41
C LEU A 24 47.12 6.64 -10.54
N ILE A 25 45.84 7.00 -10.49
CA ILE A 25 45.29 8.17 -11.21
C ILE A 25 44.45 8.97 -10.23
N SER A 26 44.92 10.18 -9.97
CA SER A 26 44.25 11.24 -9.24
C SER A 26 43.31 12.05 -10.15
N CYS A 27 42.28 12.61 -9.51
CA CYS A 27 41.44 13.77 -9.90
C CYS A 27 40.05 13.50 -10.54
N SER A 28 39.04 13.70 -9.69
CA SER A 28 37.89 14.61 -9.84
C SER A 28 36.83 14.34 -10.92
N GLY A 29 35.61 14.02 -10.47
CA GLY A 29 34.39 14.23 -11.29
C GLY A 29 33.19 13.38 -10.87
N ASN A 30 32.29 14.00 -10.12
CA ASN A 30 30.84 13.83 -9.98
C ASN A 30 30.11 12.67 -10.70
N SER A 31 29.07 12.16 -10.01
CA SER A 31 27.96 11.34 -10.50
C SER A 31 28.27 9.87 -10.79
N THR A 32 27.82 8.99 -9.90
CA THR A 32 26.85 7.93 -10.25
C THR A 32 26.14 7.47 -8.99
N GLY A 33 24.81 7.37 -9.07
CA GLY A 33 23.99 6.76 -8.03
C GLY A 33 24.48 5.35 -7.75
N TYR A 34 24.77 5.09 -6.47
CA TYR A 34 24.94 3.74 -5.97
C TYR A 34 23.55 3.22 -5.64
N SER A 35 22.90 2.59 -6.62
CA SER A 35 21.80 1.66 -6.37
C SER A 35 22.43 0.39 -5.85
N ASP A 36 22.44 0.23 -4.53
CA ASP A 36 22.60 -1.08 -3.91
C ASP A 36 21.27 -1.81 -4.11
N THR A 37 21.15 -2.59 -5.19
CA THR A 37 20.03 -3.51 -5.34
C THR A 37 20.27 -4.68 -4.39
N ASP A 38 19.82 -4.53 -3.15
CA ASP A 38 19.50 -5.66 -2.29
C ASP A 38 18.36 -6.44 -2.99
N PRO A 39 18.56 -7.70 -3.40
CA PRO A 39 17.51 -8.50 -4.02
C PRO A 39 16.37 -8.89 -3.06
N GLY A 40 16.34 -8.32 -1.84
CA GLY A 40 15.25 -8.42 -0.88
C GLY A 40 14.39 -7.16 -0.71
N ASP A 41 14.73 -6.02 -1.32
CA ASP A 41 13.91 -4.81 -1.20
C ASP A 41 12.80 -4.85 -2.27
N THR A 42 11.73 -5.58 -1.95
CA THR A 42 10.46 -5.35 -2.62
C THR A 42 10.11 -3.89 -2.38
N ASP A 43 10.18 -3.08 -3.43
CA ASP A 43 9.70 -1.70 -3.53
C ASP A 43 8.42 -1.57 -2.71
N SER A 44 8.60 -1.21 -1.44
CA SER A 44 7.52 -1.11 -0.49
C SER A 44 6.88 0.19 -0.87
N VAL A 45 5.82 0.14 -1.68
CA VAL A 45 4.99 1.31 -1.99
C VAL A 45 4.69 1.94 -0.63
N PHE A 46 5.35 3.07 -0.34
CA PHE A 46 5.45 3.58 1.02
C PHE A 46 4.06 4.02 1.49
N GLN A 47 3.39 3.19 2.29
CA GLN A 47 2.22 3.60 3.05
C GLN A 47 2.69 4.24 4.36
N ASP A 48 2.13 5.40 4.69
CA ASP A 48 2.41 6.08 5.96
C ASP A 48 1.66 5.43 7.12
N ALA A 49 0.41 5.01 6.88
CA ALA A 49 -0.39 4.28 7.86
C ALA A 49 -1.34 3.25 7.26
N SER A 50 -1.64 2.22 8.05
CA SER A 50 -2.72 1.26 7.80
C SER A 50 -3.81 1.39 8.85
N ILE A 51 -5.07 1.40 8.39
CA ILE A 51 -6.26 1.42 9.22
C ILE A 51 -7.02 0.11 8.99
N THR A 52 -7.07 -0.74 10.01
CA THR A 52 -7.82 -2.01 9.92
C THR A 52 -9.24 -1.84 10.41
N LEU A 53 -10.20 -2.14 9.54
CA LEU A 53 -11.62 -2.14 9.81
C LEU A 53 -12.16 -3.56 9.92
N ASP A 54 -12.96 -3.81 10.95
CA ASP A 54 -13.85 -4.97 11.04
C ASP A 54 -15.32 -4.49 10.97
N ASN A 55 -16.29 -5.41 10.99
CA ASN A 55 -17.70 -5.08 10.98
C ASN A 55 -18.51 -5.77 12.09
N VAL A 56 -19.51 -5.06 12.61
CA VAL A 56 -20.53 -5.63 13.49
C VAL A 56 -21.77 -5.95 12.66
N GLY A 57 -21.72 -7.08 11.96
CA GLY A 57 -22.74 -7.46 10.98
C GLY A 57 -22.94 -6.34 9.96
N SER A 58 -24.19 -5.93 9.72
CA SER A 58 -24.55 -4.81 8.83
C SER A 58 -24.73 -3.47 9.56
N ASN A 59 -24.33 -3.36 10.83
CA ASN A 59 -24.69 -2.21 11.67
C ASN A 59 -23.58 -1.18 11.81
N ALA A 60 -22.32 -1.61 11.87
CA ALA A 60 -21.20 -0.68 12.03
C ALA A 60 -19.91 -1.22 11.42
N TYR A 61 -19.04 -0.31 10.98
CA TYR A 61 -17.61 -0.56 10.92
C TYR A 61 -16.97 -0.30 12.27
N VAL A 62 -15.85 -0.98 12.55
CA VAL A 62 -15.07 -0.81 13.77
C VAL A 62 -13.60 -0.73 13.41
N VAL A 63 -12.93 0.35 13.80
CA VAL A 63 -11.47 0.43 13.68
C VAL A 63 -10.86 -0.46 14.76
N THR A 64 -10.08 -1.47 14.37
CA THR A 64 -9.49 -2.46 15.29
C THR A 64 -7.99 -2.28 15.46
N ALA A 65 -7.31 -1.69 14.47
CA ALA A 65 -5.91 -1.33 14.54
C ALA A 65 -5.60 -0.11 13.67
N ILE A 66 -4.65 0.69 14.12
CA ILE A 66 -3.97 1.72 13.32
C ILE A 66 -2.47 1.48 13.51
N GLU A 67 -1.75 1.34 12.40
CA GLU A 67 -0.31 1.13 12.36
C GLU A 67 0.33 2.22 11.49
N GLY A 68 1.47 2.76 11.90
CA GLY A 68 2.10 3.91 11.23
C GLY A 68 1.63 5.25 11.78
N ASP A 69 1.83 6.32 11.00
CA ASP A 69 1.62 7.72 11.41
C ASP A 69 0.57 8.42 10.52
N GLY A 70 -0.01 9.51 11.03
CA GLY A 70 -0.92 10.36 10.27
C GLY A 70 -2.37 9.89 10.19
N ALA A 71 -2.76 8.86 10.93
CA ALA A 71 -4.16 8.44 11.07
C ALA A 71 -4.55 8.31 12.56
N SER A 72 -5.78 8.69 12.89
CA SER A 72 -6.31 8.49 14.24
C SER A 72 -7.81 8.19 14.26
N ALA A 73 -8.23 7.36 15.21
CA ALA A 73 -9.64 7.03 15.48
C ALA A 73 -9.76 6.41 16.89
N MET A 74 -10.98 6.35 17.43
CA MET A 74 -11.24 5.54 18.62
C MET A 74 -11.31 4.05 18.23
N LEU A 75 -10.41 3.24 18.79
CA LEU A 75 -10.40 1.80 18.54
C LEU A 75 -11.57 1.10 19.23
N ASN A 76 -12.08 0.05 18.58
CA ASN A 76 -13.13 -0.84 19.09
C ASN A 76 -14.47 -0.12 19.39
N GLN A 77 -14.71 1.01 18.73
CA GLN A 77 -15.98 1.74 18.79
C GLN A 77 -16.72 1.61 17.44
N ASN A 78 -18.02 1.35 17.51
CA ASN A 78 -18.89 1.34 16.34
C ASN A 78 -18.88 2.72 15.67
N ASN A 79 -18.61 2.75 14.37
CA ASN A 79 -18.68 3.94 13.54
C ASN A 79 -17.90 5.12 14.16
N SER A 80 -16.66 4.85 14.62
CA SER A 80 -15.77 5.91 15.09
C SER A 80 -15.43 6.85 13.94
N PRO A 81 -15.46 8.18 14.15
CA PRO A 81 -14.80 9.10 13.24
C PRO A 81 -13.33 8.74 13.02
N ILE A 82 -12.82 9.01 11.82
CA ILE A 82 -11.42 8.81 11.43
C ILE A 82 -10.86 10.15 10.95
N ASP A 83 -9.72 10.55 11.50
CA ASP A 83 -8.98 11.74 11.09
C ASP A 83 -7.68 11.28 10.39
N LEU A 84 -7.38 11.87 9.22
CA LEU A 84 -6.24 11.55 8.36
C LEU A 84 -5.43 12.81 8.02
N GLU A 85 -4.10 12.75 8.12
CA GLU A 85 -3.20 13.85 7.75
C GLU A 85 -3.10 14.00 6.22
N ILE A 86 -3.15 15.24 5.74
CA ILE A 86 -3.06 15.57 4.31
C ILE A 86 -1.64 15.26 3.78
N GLY A 87 -1.57 14.74 2.55
CA GLY A 87 -0.32 14.45 1.84
C GLY A 87 0.26 13.07 2.15
N LYS A 88 -0.43 12.27 2.96
CA LYS A 88 -0.02 10.92 3.39
C LYS A 88 -0.68 9.83 2.55
N ARG A 89 -0.05 8.67 2.46
CA ARG A 89 -0.60 7.47 1.79
C ARG A 89 -1.14 6.47 2.81
N PHE A 90 -2.42 6.15 2.70
CA PHE A 90 -3.13 5.30 3.65
C PHE A 90 -3.60 4.01 3.01
N THR A 91 -3.52 2.90 3.75
CA THR A 91 -4.15 1.63 3.39
C THR A 91 -5.26 1.30 4.38
N PHE A 92 -6.49 1.22 3.90
CA PHE A 92 -7.61 0.67 4.68
C PHE A 92 -7.74 -0.82 4.42
N VAL A 93 -7.58 -1.63 5.47
CA VAL A 93 -7.77 -3.09 5.43
C VAL A 93 -9.19 -3.40 5.88
N ASN A 94 -10.06 -3.78 4.94
CA ASN A 94 -11.46 -4.08 5.24
C ASN A 94 -11.66 -5.57 5.54
N ASN A 95 -11.46 -5.98 6.79
CA ASN A 95 -11.68 -7.37 7.23
C ASN A 95 -13.16 -7.77 7.24
N GLY A 96 -14.09 -6.81 7.19
CA GLY A 96 -15.50 -7.10 6.92
C GLY A 96 -15.76 -7.63 5.50
N GLY A 97 -14.77 -7.48 4.60
CA GLY A 97 -14.77 -8.04 3.26
C GLY A 97 -15.46 -7.13 2.25
N ALA A 98 -14.71 -6.67 1.25
CA ALA A 98 -15.19 -5.71 0.25
C ALA A 98 -16.40 -6.21 -0.55
N ALA A 99 -16.54 -7.53 -0.72
CA ALA A 99 -17.64 -8.13 -1.46
C ALA A 99 -19.00 -8.04 -0.73
N SER A 100 -19.02 -8.03 0.61
CA SER A 100 -20.25 -7.97 1.42
C SER A 100 -20.42 -6.63 2.11
N HIS A 101 -19.30 -5.97 2.40
CA HIS A 101 -19.23 -4.67 3.04
C HIS A 101 -18.26 -3.79 2.26
N PRO A 102 -18.57 -3.32 1.04
CA PRO A 102 -17.69 -2.44 0.29
C PRO A 102 -17.51 -1.11 1.01
N LEU A 103 -16.28 -0.68 1.26
CA LEU A 103 -15.95 0.63 1.86
C LEU A 103 -15.89 1.70 0.77
N ASP A 104 -16.74 2.72 0.87
CA ASP A 104 -16.66 3.93 0.07
C ASP A 104 -16.34 5.15 0.94
N PHE A 105 -15.62 6.11 0.36
CA PHE A 105 -15.44 7.46 0.88
C PHE A 105 -16.29 8.42 0.06
N ARG A 106 -17.00 9.32 0.74
CA ARG A 106 -17.99 10.22 0.12
C ARG A 106 -17.85 11.63 0.64
N ASN A 107 -18.30 12.59 -0.16
CA ASN A 107 -18.47 13.97 0.30
C ASN A 107 -19.73 14.14 1.14
N SER A 108 -19.95 15.37 1.63
CA SER A 108 -21.12 15.73 2.44
C SER A 108 -22.47 15.63 1.71
N GLU A 109 -22.46 15.64 0.38
CA GLU A 109 -23.64 15.48 -0.48
C GLU A 109 -23.93 14.00 -0.84
N GLY A 110 -23.02 13.09 -0.47
CA GLY A 110 -23.15 11.65 -0.72
C GLY A 110 -22.60 11.18 -2.07
N GLU A 111 -21.90 12.04 -2.82
CA GLU A 111 -21.13 11.67 -4.01
C GLU A 111 -20.00 10.71 -3.62
N LYS A 112 -19.79 9.63 -4.39
CA LYS A 112 -18.64 8.75 -4.20
C LYS A 112 -17.37 9.46 -4.66
N LEU A 113 -16.40 9.54 -3.77
CA LEU A 113 -15.09 10.13 -4.06
C LEU A 113 -14.13 9.04 -4.53
N LEU A 114 -14.04 7.96 -3.77
CA LEU A 114 -13.31 6.74 -4.10
C LEU A 114 -13.86 5.59 -3.26
N GLY A 115 -13.59 4.35 -3.64
CA GLY A 115 -14.06 3.21 -2.84
C GLY A 115 -14.18 1.89 -3.55
N GLN A 116 -14.57 0.87 -2.79
CA GLN A 116 -14.61 -0.53 -3.19
C GLN A 116 -15.91 -0.92 -3.90
N SER A 117 -16.95 -0.08 -3.90
CA SER A 117 -18.16 -0.37 -4.66
C SER A 117 -17.98 -0.15 -6.17
N GLY A 118 -18.75 -0.86 -6.98
CA GLY A 118 -18.51 -0.97 -8.43
C GLY A 118 -18.87 0.23 -9.31
N ALA A 119 -19.31 1.36 -8.75
CA ALA A 119 -19.44 2.61 -9.51
C ALA A 119 -18.20 3.46 -9.29
N ASP A 120 -17.64 4.07 -10.33
CA ASP A 120 -16.43 4.88 -10.19
C ASP A 120 -16.70 6.11 -9.30
N GLY A 121 -15.74 6.39 -8.43
CA GLY A 121 -15.66 7.61 -7.65
C GLY A 121 -14.95 8.72 -8.43
N ARG A 122 -15.17 9.96 -8.01
CA ARG A 122 -14.58 11.16 -8.62
C ARG A 122 -13.05 11.12 -8.75
N PHE A 123 -12.37 10.41 -7.86
CA PHE A 123 -10.91 10.34 -7.75
C PHE A 123 -10.33 8.95 -8.05
N ASP A 124 -11.13 7.99 -8.54
CA ASP A 124 -10.64 6.62 -8.78
C ASP A 124 -9.54 6.58 -9.88
N ASP A 125 -9.59 7.50 -10.86
CA ASP A 125 -8.59 7.63 -11.94
C ASP A 125 -7.60 8.80 -11.74
N ASP A 126 -7.60 9.44 -10.57
CA ASP A 126 -6.69 10.55 -10.27
C ASP A 126 -5.29 10.02 -9.96
N ALA A 127 -4.32 10.38 -10.79
CA ALA A 127 -2.93 9.92 -10.67
C ALA A 127 -2.20 10.43 -9.42
N ASP A 128 -2.62 11.57 -8.84
CA ASP A 128 -2.02 12.11 -7.61
C ASP A 128 -2.61 11.42 -6.37
N VAL A 129 -3.88 10.98 -6.45
CA VAL A 129 -4.51 10.14 -5.41
C VAL A 129 -3.97 8.72 -5.50
N ASP A 130 -3.69 8.22 -6.70
CA ASP A 130 -3.11 6.90 -6.95
C ASP A 130 -3.84 5.80 -6.17
N ALA A 131 -5.16 5.74 -6.39
CA ALA A 131 -6.06 4.84 -5.70
C ALA A 131 -5.88 3.40 -6.21
N GLU A 132 -5.62 2.47 -5.29
CA GLU A 132 -5.44 1.06 -5.58
C GLU A 132 -6.46 0.20 -4.82
N LEU A 133 -7.15 -0.67 -5.55
CA LEU A 133 -8.06 -1.67 -4.99
C LEU A 133 -7.43 -3.06 -5.07
N ASN A 134 -7.02 -3.59 -3.92
CA ASN A 134 -6.31 -4.87 -3.82
C ASN A 134 -7.07 -5.82 -2.89
N GLY A 135 -8.02 -6.57 -3.47
CA GLY A 135 -8.86 -7.50 -2.71
C GLY A 135 -9.75 -6.77 -1.69
N ASN A 136 -9.45 -6.95 -0.41
CA ASN A 136 -10.15 -6.26 0.68
C ASN A 136 -9.54 -4.90 1.04
N ASN A 137 -8.43 -4.53 0.40
CA ASN A 137 -7.70 -3.32 0.74
C ASN A 137 -8.04 -2.21 -0.26
N ILE A 138 -8.09 -0.98 0.24
CA ILE A 138 -8.03 0.22 -0.57
C ILE A 138 -6.87 1.08 -0.07
N THR A 139 -5.98 1.44 -0.98
CA THR A 139 -4.82 2.29 -0.71
C THR A 139 -4.92 3.56 -1.53
N PHE A 140 -4.65 4.71 -0.95
CA PHE A 140 -4.66 5.99 -1.67
C PHE A 140 -3.83 7.05 -0.95
N THR A 141 -3.40 8.06 -1.71
CA THR A 141 -2.78 9.27 -1.20
C THR A 141 -3.85 10.33 -0.91
N LEU A 142 -3.87 10.88 0.29
CA LEU A 142 -4.79 11.95 0.66
C LEU A 142 -4.29 13.29 0.12
N THR A 143 -4.60 13.60 -1.13
CA THR A 143 -4.29 14.90 -1.74
C THR A 143 -5.11 16.02 -1.07
N ALA A 144 -4.67 17.27 -1.21
CA ALA A 144 -5.41 18.42 -0.69
C ALA A 144 -6.83 18.52 -1.29
N GLU A 145 -6.99 18.21 -2.59
CA GLU A 145 -8.29 18.25 -3.25
C GLU A 145 -9.24 17.14 -2.73
N LEU A 146 -8.71 15.94 -2.50
CA LEU A 146 -9.48 14.86 -1.90
C LEU A 146 -9.86 15.19 -0.44
N ALA A 147 -8.93 15.77 0.30
CA ALA A 147 -9.12 16.20 1.69
C ALA A 147 -10.26 17.23 1.83
N GLU A 148 -10.33 18.23 0.94
CA GLU A 148 -11.42 19.20 0.92
C GLU A 148 -12.78 18.56 0.60
N ALA A 149 -12.79 17.45 -0.12
CA ALA A 149 -14.01 16.77 -0.53
C ALA A 149 -14.56 15.82 0.54
N PHE A 150 -13.75 15.33 1.49
CA PHE A 150 -14.17 14.33 2.47
C PHE A 150 -15.37 14.75 3.31
N GLY A 151 -16.28 13.79 3.52
CA GLY A 151 -17.39 13.91 4.46
C GLY A 151 -17.57 12.68 5.33
N LEU A 152 -17.69 11.50 4.71
CA LEU A 152 -17.94 10.25 5.42
C LEU A 152 -17.29 9.05 4.76
N TYR A 153 -17.08 8.00 5.54
CA TYR A 153 -16.82 6.66 5.03
C TYR A 153 -18.06 5.78 5.31
N ILE A 154 -18.40 4.88 4.39
CA ILE A 154 -19.66 4.11 4.43
C ILE A 154 -19.53 2.74 3.81
N CYS A 155 -20.34 1.79 4.30
CA CYS A 155 -20.63 0.57 3.55
C CYS A 155 -21.72 0.85 2.51
N SER A 156 -21.42 0.72 1.22
CA SER A 156 -22.38 1.06 0.14
C SER A 156 -23.66 0.22 0.17
N PHE A 157 -23.59 -0.99 0.76
CA PHE A 157 -24.75 -1.88 0.91
C PHE A 157 -25.54 -1.68 2.20
N HIS A 158 -24.93 -1.06 3.22
CA HIS A 158 -25.47 -0.99 4.57
C HIS A 158 -25.33 0.44 5.11
N PRO A 159 -26.32 1.32 4.88
CA PRO A 159 -26.19 2.74 5.19
C PRO A 159 -25.95 3.07 6.68
N GLY A 160 -26.24 2.13 7.59
CA GLY A 160 -25.95 2.28 9.02
C GLY A 160 -24.47 2.14 9.38
N MET A 161 -23.67 1.51 8.51
CA MET A 161 -22.22 1.39 8.69
C MET A 161 -21.54 2.63 8.12
N THR A 162 -21.62 3.75 8.83
CA THR A 162 -21.11 5.03 8.37
C THR A 162 -20.62 5.88 9.52
N ALA A 163 -19.54 6.63 9.30
CA ALA A 163 -19.12 7.70 10.19
C ALA A 163 -18.34 8.77 9.43
N SER A 164 -18.04 9.88 10.09
CA SER A 164 -17.24 10.96 9.51
C SER A 164 -15.82 10.49 9.20
N ILE A 165 -15.28 10.94 8.07
CA ILE A 165 -13.85 10.96 7.80
C ILE A 165 -13.42 12.40 7.57
N ARG A 166 -12.28 12.80 8.11
CA ARG A 166 -11.82 14.19 8.06
C ARG A 166 -10.33 14.24 7.73
N ALA A 167 -9.95 15.30 7.05
CA ALA A 167 -8.56 15.65 6.85
C ALA A 167 -8.07 16.58 7.97
N VAL A 168 -6.83 16.40 8.41
CA VAL A 168 -6.14 17.24 9.39
C VAL A 168 -4.77 17.68 8.87
N GLU A 169 -4.26 18.79 9.40
CA GLU A 169 -2.92 19.34 9.09
C GLU A 169 -1.85 18.83 10.06
#